data_AF-A0A842VFD6-F1
#
_entry.id   AF-A0A842VFD6-F1
#
_cell.length_a   1.000
_cell.length_b   1.000
_cell.length_c   1.000
_cell.angle_alpha   90.00
_cell.angle_beta   90.00
_cell.angle_gamma   90.00
#
_symmetry.space_group_name_H-M   'P 1'
#
loop_
_entity.id
_entity.type
_entity.pdbx_description
1 polymer ?
#
loop_
_entity_poly.entity_id
_entity_poly.type
_entity_poly.pdbx_seq_one_letter_code
_entity_poly.pdbx_strand_id
1 'polypeptide(L)'
;MNSKNITIFQTIFNWEDIDDISEAEVQKLSAHLRTKLPDNFLMKCTWSYYKKCTIFTLEKEPVLFLKYVRDHYFFEVFGIHLTNKFFDPELGFKEYITGVYYKRKPLPFIMTSYEKGISINEVNATNYKYNLGRQCYLHKILSLYDVYDRHFIVREDDSVCRIDFGRSFENLHKKYLGFDDYLRKKKFEFFDEEFQSGYQAEKEIVKENLAHKRSKLARIIRLIKTLEKDYVLVYFEADKFVNRLIDHWSKIGFLKEAKITQCEWI
;
A
#
# COMPACT_ATOMS: atom_id res chain seq x y z
N MET A 1 -2.47 -16.43 -17.20
CA MET A 1 -3.08 -15.88 -15.97
C MET A 1 -4.45 -16.48 -15.81
N ASN A 2 -4.93 -16.65 -14.58
CA ASN A 2 -6.24 -17.24 -14.34
C ASN A 2 -7.33 -16.16 -14.53
N SER A 3 -8.35 -16.43 -15.36
CA SER A 3 -9.41 -15.45 -15.69
C SER A 3 -10.27 -15.10 -14.46
N LYS A 4 -10.56 -16.08 -13.60
CA LYS A 4 -11.29 -15.85 -12.34
C LYS A 4 -10.52 -14.90 -11.42
N ASN A 5 -9.19 -15.06 -11.34
CA ASN A 5 -8.36 -14.14 -10.56
C ASN A 5 -8.45 -12.71 -11.11
N ILE A 6 -8.37 -12.53 -12.43
CA ILE A 6 -8.51 -11.20 -13.06
C ILE A 6 -9.87 -10.57 -12.70
N THR A 7 -10.97 -11.32 -12.82
CA THR A 7 -12.31 -10.82 -12.43
C THR A 7 -12.37 -10.41 -10.96
N ILE A 8 -11.77 -11.21 -10.06
CA ILE A 8 -11.70 -10.88 -8.64
C ILE A 8 -10.88 -9.61 -8.42
N PHE A 9 -9.72 -9.47 -9.07
CA PHE A 9 -8.86 -8.28 -8.93
C PHE A 9 -9.55 -7.03 -9.48
N GLN A 10 -10.25 -7.12 -10.60
CA GLN A 10 -11.08 -6.03 -11.15
C GLN A 10 -12.22 -5.62 -10.20
N THR A 11 -12.74 -6.57 -9.43
CA THR A 11 -13.80 -6.31 -8.44
C THR A 11 -13.26 -5.61 -7.18
N ILE A 12 -12.03 -5.93 -6.79
CA ILE A 12 -11.43 -5.45 -5.53
C ILE A 12 -10.66 -4.15 -5.76
N PHE A 13 -9.76 -4.12 -6.75
CA PHE A 13 -8.77 -3.07 -6.93
C PHE A 13 -9.18 -2.06 -8.00
N ASN A 14 -8.55 -0.88 -7.99
CA ASN A 14 -8.64 0.05 -9.10
C ASN A 14 -7.83 -0.52 -10.29
N TRP A 15 -8.51 -1.29 -11.15
CA TRP A 15 -7.88 -2.12 -12.18
C TRP A 15 -8.02 -1.50 -13.57
N GLU A 16 -6.91 -1.37 -14.28
CA GLU A 16 -6.88 -1.00 -15.70
C GLU A 16 -5.70 -1.70 -16.38
N ASP A 17 -5.99 -2.46 -17.43
CA ASP A 17 -4.96 -3.14 -18.21
C ASP A 17 -4.40 -2.21 -19.29
N ILE A 18 -3.13 -2.40 -19.64
CA ILE A 18 -2.44 -1.62 -20.67
C ILE A 18 -1.72 -2.52 -21.67
N ASP A 19 -1.74 -2.13 -22.94
CA ASP A 19 -1.01 -2.84 -23.98
C ASP A 19 0.45 -2.41 -24.01
N ASP A 20 0.72 -1.12 -23.73
CA ASP A 20 2.08 -0.62 -23.57
C ASP A 20 2.26 0.55 -22.60
N ILE A 21 3.53 0.97 -22.44
CA ILE A 21 3.85 2.21 -21.75
C ILE A 21 4.10 3.26 -22.83
N SER A 22 3.02 3.81 -23.37
CA SER A 22 2.98 4.93 -24.30
C SER A 22 2.38 6.17 -23.63
N GLU A 23 2.51 7.32 -24.28
CA GLU A 23 1.93 8.56 -23.77
C GLU A 23 0.39 8.47 -23.67
N ALA A 24 -0.24 7.86 -24.66
CA ALA A 24 -1.69 7.66 -24.71
C ALA A 24 -2.20 6.79 -23.54
N GLU A 25 -1.54 5.66 -23.26
CA GLU A 25 -1.90 4.80 -22.12
C GLU A 25 -1.69 5.52 -20.78
N VAL A 26 -0.60 6.28 -20.63
CA VAL A 26 -0.35 7.06 -19.40
C VAL A 26 -1.42 8.15 -19.22
N GLN A 27 -1.86 8.83 -20.28
CA GLN A 27 -2.97 9.80 -20.20
C GLN A 27 -4.27 9.11 -19.77
N LYS A 28 -4.61 7.96 -20.36
CA LYS A 28 -5.77 7.15 -19.97
C LYS A 28 -5.72 6.74 -18.49
N LEU A 29 -4.58 6.28 -18.01
CA LEU A 29 -4.39 5.92 -16.59
C LEU A 29 -4.49 7.15 -15.67
N SER A 30 -3.95 8.30 -16.08
CA SER A 30 -4.00 9.54 -15.28
C SER A 30 -5.43 10.05 -15.06
N ALA A 31 -6.31 9.90 -16.08
CA ALA A 31 -7.71 10.25 -15.98
C ALA A 31 -8.43 9.38 -14.92
N HIS A 32 -8.12 8.08 -14.87
CA HIS A 32 -8.64 7.17 -13.84
C HIS A 32 -8.12 7.50 -12.43
N LEU A 33 -6.86 7.95 -12.32
CA LEU A 33 -6.27 8.44 -11.06
C LEU A 33 -6.78 9.83 -10.65
N ARG A 34 -7.62 10.49 -11.46
CA ARG A 34 -8.06 11.88 -11.27
C ARG A 34 -6.90 12.85 -11.09
N THR A 35 -5.75 12.52 -11.67
CA THR A 35 -4.54 13.35 -11.63
C THR A 35 -4.39 14.03 -12.97
N LYS A 36 -4.44 15.36 -12.99
CA LYS A 36 -4.35 16.14 -14.23
C LYS A 36 -2.91 16.09 -14.75
N LEU A 37 -2.69 15.34 -15.83
CA LEU A 37 -1.48 15.48 -16.63
C LEU A 37 -1.64 16.60 -17.65
N PRO A 38 -0.56 17.36 -17.93
CA PRO A 38 -0.52 18.20 -19.13
C PRO A 38 -0.53 17.34 -20.39
N ASP A 39 -1.03 17.91 -21.50
CA ASP A 39 -1.10 17.21 -22.80
C ASP A 39 0.28 16.70 -23.25
N ASN A 40 1.33 17.48 -22.95
CA ASN A 40 2.72 17.11 -23.14
C ASN A 40 3.40 16.87 -21.79
N PHE A 41 4.06 15.72 -21.64
CA PHE A 41 4.79 15.36 -20.42
C PHE A 41 6.07 14.59 -20.75
N LEU A 42 6.97 14.51 -19.79
CA LEU A 42 8.21 13.76 -19.92
C LEU A 42 8.08 12.44 -19.17
N MET A 43 8.37 11.32 -19.85
CA MET A 43 8.42 10.01 -19.22
C MET A 43 9.86 9.50 -19.12
N LYS A 44 10.40 9.41 -17.90
CA LYS A 44 11.74 8.86 -17.66
C LYS A 44 11.63 7.46 -17.09
N CYS A 45 12.00 6.46 -17.91
CA CYS A 45 12.04 5.08 -17.47
C CYS A 45 13.46 4.65 -17.10
N THR A 46 13.59 3.93 -16.00
CA THR A 46 14.84 3.34 -15.52
C THR A 46 14.66 1.84 -15.33
N TRP A 47 15.76 1.10 -15.46
CA TRP A 47 15.82 -0.33 -15.19
C TRP A 47 16.68 -0.57 -13.97
N SER A 48 16.12 -1.29 -13.00
CA SER A 48 16.86 -1.87 -11.88
C SER A 48 16.49 -3.36 -11.81
N TYR A 49 16.10 -3.88 -10.65
CA TYR A 49 15.45 -5.18 -10.53
C TYR A 49 14.10 -5.24 -11.30
N TYR A 50 13.42 -4.09 -11.42
CA TYR A 50 12.21 -3.91 -12.24
C TYR A 50 12.26 -2.57 -13.00
N LYS A 51 11.42 -2.44 -14.04
CA LYS A 51 11.22 -1.20 -14.78
C LYS A 51 10.40 -0.24 -13.92
N LYS A 52 10.87 1.00 -13.80
CA LYS A 52 10.16 2.10 -13.16
C LYS A 52 10.11 3.27 -14.13
N CYS A 53 9.00 3.97 -14.20
CA CYS A 53 8.83 5.18 -14.99
C CYS A 53 8.30 6.28 -14.09
N THR A 54 8.99 7.41 -14.05
CA THR A 54 8.48 8.64 -13.43
C THR A 54 8.01 9.56 -14.54
N ILE A 55 6.80 10.07 -14.39
CA ILE A 55 6.14 10.97 -15.32
C ILE A 55 6.24 12.38 -14.74
N PHE A 56 6.74 13.32 -15.54
CA PHE A 56 6.99 14.69 -15.15
C PHE A 56 6.23 15.67 -16.03
N THR A 57 5.90 16.84 -15.49
CA THR A 57 5.54 18.01 -16.30
C THR A 57 6.73 18.44 -17.17
N LEU A 58 6.50 19.37 -18.11
CA LEU A 58 7.59 19.95 -18.91
C LEU A 58 8.57 20.76 -18.06
N GLU A 59 8.11 21.31 -16.94
CA GLU A 59 8.90 21.99 -15.91
C GLU A 59 9.70 21.02 -15.03
N LYS A 60 9.66 19.71 -15.33
CA LYS A 60 10.35 18.63 -14.62
C LYS A 60 9.83 18.37 -13.21
N GLU A 61 8.58 18.75 -12.93
CA GLU A 61 7.93 18.35 -11.68
C GLU A 61 7.37 16.92 -11.78
N PRO A 62 7.67 16.01 -10.85
CA PRO A 62 7.12 14.66 -10.89
C PRO A 62 5.63 14.64 -10.54
N VAL A 63 4.84 13.90 -11.31
CA VAL A 63 3.37 13.86 -11.19
C VAL A 63 2.86 12.46 -10.91
N LEU A 64 3.39 11.45 -11.62
CA LEU A 64 2.98 10.06 -11.48
C LEU A 64 4.21 9.15 -11.43
N PHE A 65 4.04 8.01 -10.78
CA PHE A 65 5.05 6.97 -10.72
C PHE A 65 4.45 5.62 -11.10
N LEU A 66 5.05 4.96 -12.08
CA LEU A 66 4.67 3.62 -12.52
C LEU A 66 5.83 2.65 -12.25
N LYS A 67 5.53 1.49 -11.68
CA LYS A 67 6.49 0.40 -11.55
C LYS A 67 5.89 -0.93 -11.99
N TYR A 68 6.71 -1.76 -12.64
CA TYR A 68 6.43 -3.18 -12.75
C TYR A 68 6.71 -3.87 -11.42
N VAL A 69 5.87 -4.82 -11.06
CA VAL A 69 6.04 -5.60 -9.83
C VAL A 69 6.03 -7.07 -10.21
N ARG A 70 7.09 -7.79 -9.84
CA ARG A 70 7.21 -9.23 -10.12
C ARG A 70 6.96 -10.05 -8.86
N ASP A 71 7.64 -9.67 -7.79
CA ASP A 71 7.54 -10.32 -6.50
C ASP A 71 6.61 -9.50 -5.59
N HIS A 72 5.81 -10.18 -4.78
CA HIS A 72 4.90 -9.57 -3.80
C HIS A 72 3.85 -8.60 -4.37
N TYR A 73 3.54 -8.65 -5.66
CA TYR A 73 2.53 -7.77 -6.29
C TYR A 73 1.20 -7.74 -5.55
N PHE A 74 0.58 -8.91 -5.33
CA PHE A 74 -0.70 -8.99 -4.62
C PHE A 74 -0.63 -8.35 -3.25
N PHE A 75 0.42 -8.66 -2.49
CA PHE A 75 0.62 -8.17 -1.15
C PHE A 75 0.73 -6.65 -1.10
N GLU A 76 1.52 -6.08 -1.99
CA GLU A 76 1.68 -4.64 -2.11
C GLU A 76 0.37 -3.96 -2.48
N VAL A 77 -0.29 -4.38 -3.56
CA VAL A 77 -1.56 -3.81 -4.01
C VAL A 77 -2.64 -3.93 -2.93
N PHE A 78 -2.67 -5.05 -2.21
CA PHE A 78 -3.63 -5.25 -1.13
C PHE A 78 -3.35 -4.30 0.05
N GLY A 79 -2.10 -4.11 0.45
CA GLY A 79 -1.72 -3.15 1.49
C GLY A 79 -2.09 -1.71 1.10
N ILE A 80 -1.82 -1.33 -0.15
CA ILE A 80 -2.21 -0.04 -0.72
C ILE A 80 -3.73 0.14 -0.69
N HIS A 81 -4.47 -0.88 -1.14
CA HIS A 81 -5.92 -0.84 -1.23
C HIS A 81 -6.57 -0.68 0.14
N LEU A 82 -6.11 -1.44 1.13
CA LEU A 82 -6.63 -1.32 2.49
C LEU A 82 -6.34 0.05 3.08
N THR A 83 -5.12 0.57 2.92
CA THR A 83 -4.74 1.91 3.36
C THR A 83 -5.66 2.97 2.77
N ASN A 84 -5.80 2.98 1.44
CA ASN A 84 -6.57 4.00 0.72
C ASN A 84 -8.08 3.92 0.94
N LYS A 85 -8.65 2.72 1.10
CA LYS A 85 -10.12 2.54 1.05
C LYS A 85 -10.74 2.16 2.40
N PHE A 86 -9.96 1.65 3.35
CA PHE A 86 -10.47 1.11 4.62
C PHE A 86 -9.81 1.68 5.88
N PHE A 87 -8.51 1.95 5.83
CA PHE A 87 -7.74 2.48 6.96
C PHE A 87 -7.61 3.99 6.77
N ASP A 88 -6.40 4.54 6.76
CA ASP A 88 -6.15 5.96 6.60
C ASP A 88 -5.43 6.30 5.28
N PRO A 89 -6.09 6.97 4.33
CA PRO A 89 -5.46 7.39 3.09
C PRO A 89 -4.39 8.49 3.28
N GLU A 90 -4.38 9.22 4.40
CA GLU A 90 -3.38 10.26 4.64
C GLU A 90 -1.98 9.69 4.84
N LEU A 91 -1.89 8.44 5.31
CA LEU A 91 -0.61 7.77 5.58
C LEU A 91 0.08 7.19 4.34
N GLY A 92 -0.58 7.19 3.18
CA GLY A 92 -0.06 6.71 1.91
C GLY A 92 -0.21 7.73 0.80
N PHE A 93 0.09 7.31 -0.43
CA PHE A 93 -0.21 8.11 -1.62
C PHE A 93 -1.72 8.16 -1.88
N LYS A 94 -2.17 9.29 -2.42
CA LYS A 94 -3.59 9.65 -2.54
C LYS A 94 -4.40 8.68 -3.41
N GLU A 95 -3.85 8.28 -4.54
CA GLU A 95 -4.53 7.38 -5.47
C GLU A 95 -3.57 6.39 -6.11
N TYR A 96 -4.14 5.27 -6.55
CA TYR A 96 -3.40 4.22 -7.24
C TYR A 96 -4.26 3.53 -8.28
N ILE A 97 -3.60 2.97 -9.28
CA ILE A 97 -4.17 2.12 -10.30
C ILE A 97 -3.21 0.96 -10.53
N THR A 98 -3.76 -0.21 -10.84
CA THR A 98 -3.01 -1.45 -10.97
C THR A 98 -3.58 -2.23 -12.14
N GLY A 99 -2.82 -3.17 -12.69
CA GLY A 99 -3.30 -3.99 -13.78
C GLY A 99 -2.19 -4.80 -14.40
N VAL A 100 -2.40 -5.27 -15.62
CA VAL A 100 -1.43 -6.05 -16.36
C VAL A 100 -1.02 -5.35 -17.65
N TYR A 101 0.29 -5.35 -17.89
CA TYR A 101 0.92 -4.97 -19.15
C TYR A 101 1.10 -6.20 -20.06
N TYR A 102 0.53 -6.20 -21.27
CA TYR A 102 0.41 -7.40 -22.12
C TYR A 102 1.43 -7.57 -23.27
N LYS A 103 2.25 -6.57 -23.63
CA LYS A 103 3.05 -6.55 -24.89
C LYS A 103 3.94 -7.76 -25.21
N ARG A 104 4.55 -8.42 -24.21
CA ARG A 104 5.48 -9.56 -24.43
C ARG A 104 5.22 -10.71 -23.47
N LYS A 105 5.32 -10.39 -22.18
CA LYS A 105 4.94 -11.27 -21.08
C LYS A 105 4.04 -10.46 -20.17
N PRO A 106 2.86 -10.98 -19.80
CA PRO A 106 2.01 -10.35 -18.81
C PRO A 106 2.82 -10.01 -17.56
N LEU A 107 2.87 -8.72 -17.23
CA LEU A 107 3.55 -8.24 -16.03
C LEU A 107 2.60 -7.34 -15.26
N PRO A 108 2.39 -7.60 -13.96
CA PRO A 108 1.64 -6.67 -13.15
C PRO A 108 2.37 -5.35 -12.99
N PHE A 109 1.61 -4.27 -12.89
CA PHE A 109 2.14 -2.94 -12.61
C PHE A 109 1.31 -2.25 -11.53
N ILE A 110 1.95 -1.30 -10.87
CA ILE A 110 1.29 -0.35 -9.96
C ILE A 110 1.68 1.04 -10.43
N MET A 111 0.70 1.92 -10.55
CA MET A 111 0.89 3.33 -10.82
C MET A 111 0.21 4.16 -9.73
N THR A 112 0.91 5.17 -9.23
CA THR A 112 0.47 6.00 -8.11
C THR A 112 0.57 7.47 -8.49
N SER A 113 -0.19 8.31 -7.78
CA SER A 113 0.19 9.73 -7.65
C SER A 113 1.62 9.82 -7.12
N TYR A 114 2.39 10.77 -7.66
CA TYR A 114 3.68 11.10 -7.07
C TYR A 114 3.44 11.97 -5.84
N GLU A 115 3.96 11.57 -4.69
CA GLU A 115 3.84 12.34 -3.47
C GLU A 115 5.05 13.28 -3.34
N LYS A 116 4.76 14.59 -3.30
CA LYS A 116 5.79 15.63 -3.08
C LYS A 116 6.19 15.64 -1.60
N GLY A 117 7.49 15.74 -1.36
CA GLY A 117 8.05 15.79 -0.01
C GLY A 117 9.55 15.54 -0.03
N ILE A 118 10.17 15.71 1.13
CA ILE A 118 11.59 15.40 1.38
C ILE A 118 11.69 14.03 2.04
N SER A 119 12.73 13.26 1.75
CA SER A 119 12.87 11.96 2.40
C SER A 119 13.13 12.14 3.89
N ILE A 120 12.57 11.27 4.75
CA ILE A 120 12.73 11.40 6.20
C ILE A 120 14.20 11.23 6.66
N ASN A 121 15.10 10.70 5.81
CA ASN A 121 16.53 10.64 6.08
C ASN A 121 17.24 12.02 5.96
N GLU A 122 16.63 12.99 5.27
CA GLU A 122 17.16 14.34 5.08
C GLU A 122 16.77 15.28 6.24
N VAL A 123 15.91 14.81 7.14
CA VAL A 123 15.44 15.55 8.31
C VAL A 123 15.69 14.79 9.60
N ASN A 124 15.53 15.47 10.73
CA ASN A 124 15.52 14.80 12.00
C ASN A 124 14.17 14.10 12.22
N ALA A 125 14.15 12.78 12.04
CA ALA A 125 12.98 11.93 12.29
C ALA A 125 12.35 12.14 13.68
N THR A 126 13.10 12.69 14.67
CA THR A 126 12.59 12.92 16.04
C THR A 126 11.59 14.03 16.14
N ASN A 127 11.49 14.86 15.11
CA ASN A 127 10.48 15.92 15.04
C ASN A 127 9.12 15.40 14.55
N TYR A 128 9.04 14.12 14.18
CA TYR A 128 7.85 13.52 13.55
C TYR A 128 7.32 12.33 14.35
N LYS A 129 7.52 12.29 15.67
CA LYS A 129 7.16 11.14 16.52
C LYS A 129 5.67 10.82 16.45
N TYR A 130 4.81 11.83 16.53
CA TYR A 130 3.36 11.64 16.37
C TYR A 130 3.02 10.91 15.05
N ASN A 131 3.52 11.42 13.92
CA ASN A 131 3.25 10.82 12.61
C ASN A 131 3.88 9.42 12.44
N LEU A 132 5.05 9.18 13.03
CA LEU A 132 5.66 7.85 13.08
C LEU A 132 4.86 6.88 13.96
N GLY A 133 4.21 7.37 15.02
CA GLY A 133 3.26 6.63 15.84
C GLY A 133 2.06 6.16 15.03
N ARG A 134 1.48 7.06 14.21
CA ARG A 134 0.39 6.70 13.28
C ARG A 134 0.84 5.61 12.29
N GLN A 135 1.98 5.82 11.63
CA GLN A 135 2.58 4.83 10.72
C GLN A 135 2.82 3.47 11.42
N CYS A 136 3.20 3.47 12.70
CA CYS A 136 3.41 2.24 13.45
C CYS A 136 2.14 1.40 13.60
N TYR A 137 0.96 2.02 13.83
CA TYR A 137 -0.29 1.27 13.88
C TYR A 137 -0.66 0.71 12.51
N LEU A 138 -0.56 1.52 11.44
CA LEU A 138 -0.77 1.07 10.06
C LEU A 138 0.12 -0.13 9.70
N HIS A 139 1.40 -0.06 10.08
CA HIS A 139 2.34 -1.16 9.87
C HIS A 139 1.97 -2.42 10.65
N LYS A 140 1.47 -2.27 11.87
CA LYS A 140 1.02 -3.39 12.70
C LYS A 140 -0.16 -4.11 12.04
N ILE A 141 -1.17 -3.38 11.55
CA ILE A 141 -2.33 -3.99 10.88
C ILE A 141 -1.97 -4.59 9.53
N LEU A 142 -1.04 -3.99 8.79
CA LEU A 142 -0.55 -4.51 7.49
C LEU A 142 0.54 -5.58 7.62
N SER A 143 1.04 -5.84 8.83
CA SER A 143 2.17 -6.75 9.06
C SER A 143 3.38 -6.38 8.16
N LEU A 144 3.73 -5.10 8.13
CA LEU A 144 4.86 -4.57 7.34
C LEU A 144 6.18 -4.84 8.08
N TYR A 145 6.99 -5.74 7.53
CA TYR A 145 8.26 -6.16 8.15
C TYR A 145 9.41 -5.18 7.91
N ASP A 146 9.30 -4.33 6.90
CA ASP A 146 10.38 -3.44 6.49
C ASP A 146 10.07 -1.96 6.77
N VAL A 147 10.83 -1.40 7.71
CA VAL A 147 10.72 0.00 8.13
C VAL A 147 12.09 0.64 7.97
N TYR A 148 12.23 1.43 6.91
CA TYR A 148 13.44 2.16 6.57
C TYR A 148 13.06 3.57 6.13
N ASP A 149 13.96 4.54 6.32
CA ASP A 149 13.73 5.94 5.95
C ASP A 149 13.26 6.11 4.49
N ARG A 150 13.81 5.30 3.57
CA ARG A 150 13.44 5.32 2.14
C ARG A 150 11.96 5.06 1.86
N HIS A 151 11.22 4.49 2.83
CA HIS A 151 9.79 4.23 2.68
C HIS A 151 8.94 5.44 3.05
N PHE A 152 9.55 6.48 3.63
CA PHE A 152 8.84 7.65 4.15
C PHE A 152 9.34 8.94 3.53
N ILE A 153 8.39 9.82 3.25
CA ILE A 153 8.63 11.22 2.94
C ILE A 153 7.89 12.10 3.95
N VAL A 154 8.42 13.29 4.19
CA VAL A 154 7.76 14.36 4.93
C VAL A 154 7.20 15.33 3.91
N ARG A 155 5.88 15.54 3.95
CA ARG A 155 5.17 16.50 3.09
C ARG A 155 5.33 17.93 3.60
N GLU A 156 4.89 18.91 2.81
CA GLU A 156 4.95 20.34 3.16
C GLU A 156 4.13 20.70 4.41
N ASP A 157 3.13 19.89 4.77
CA ASP A 157 2.29 20.03 5.95
C ASP A 157 2.83 19.26 7.18
N ASP A 158 4.10 18.85 7.15
CA ASP A 158 4.78 18.03 8.15
C ASP A 158 4.17 16.63 8.38
N SER A 159 3.22 16.20 7.55
CA SER A 159 2.71 14.82 7.58
C SER A 159 3.73 13.83 7.01
N VAL A 160 3.77 12.61 7.58
CA VAL A 160 4.65 11.53 7.10
C VAL A 160 3.86 10.57 6.24
N CYS A 161 4.27 10.45 4.97
CA CYS A 161 3.66 9.56 3.99
C CYS A 161 4.53 8.35 3.73
N ARG A 162 3.93 7.15 3.70
CA ARG A 162 4.57 5.92 3.23
C ARG A 162 4.41 5.76 1.71
N ILE A 163 5.51 5.51 1.00
CA ILE A 163 5.53 5.44 -0.47
C ILE A 163 5.85 4.05 -1.05
N ASP A 164 6.06 3.03 -0.20
CA ASP A 164 6.35 1.66 -0.64
C ASP A 164 5.65 0.62 0.24
N PHE A 165 4.85 -0.27 -0.32
CA PHE A 165 4.09 -1.30 0.41
C PHE A 165 4.53 -2.72 0.06
N GLY A 166 5.68 -2.87 -0.60
CA GLY A 166 6.16 -4.12 -1.21
C GLY A 166 6.08 -5.38 -0.33
N ARG A 167 6.18 -5.26 1.00
CA ARG A 167 6.20 -6.38 1.94
C ARG A 167 4.99 -6.45 2.88
N SER A 168 3.86 -5.83 2.53
CA SER A 168 2.63 -5.99 3.31
C SER A 168 2.28 -7.48 3.47
N PHE A 169 1.94 -7.92 4.67
CA PHE A 169 1.52 -9.30 4.95
C PHE A 169 2.55 -10.39 4.61
N GLU A 170 3.81 -10.06 4.33
CA GLU A 170 4.83 -11.02 3.91
C GLU A 170 5.07 -12.12 4.98
N ASN A 171 5.08 -11.75 6.27
CA ASN A 171 5.39 -12.71 7.35
C ASN A 171 4.35 -12.78 8.47
N LEU A 172 3.05 -12.88 8.19
CA LEU A 172 1.94 -13.01 9.17
C LEU A 172 2.12 -14.04 10.33
N HIS A 173 3.13 -14.92 10.27
CA HIS A 173 3.44 -15.97 11.23
C HIS A 173 4.59 -15.64 12.21
N LYS A 174 5.35 -14.55 12.02
CA LYS A 174 6.49 -14.17 12.89
C LYS A 174 6.11 -13.05 13.88
N LYS A 175 6.77 -13.02 15.05
CA LYS A 175 6.70 -11.88 15.98
C LYS A 175 7.09 -10.60 15.22
N TYR A 176 6.23 -9.58 15.31
CA TYR A 176 6.44 -8.29 14.66
C TYR A 176 7.69 -7.62 15.22
N LEU A 177 8.65 -7.27 14.34
CA LEU A 177 9.91 -6.57 14.69
C LEU A 177 10.06 -5.23 13.97
N GLY A 178 9.19 -4.92 13.01
CA GLY A 178 9.42 -3.86 12.01
C GLY A 178 9.74 -2.49 12.62
N PHE A 179 8.80 -1.91 13.35
CA PHE A 179 9.02 -0.61 14.00
C PHE A 179 10.00 -0.71 15.19
N ASP A 180 10.07 -1.82 15.89
CA ASP A 180 10.98 -1.99 17.03
C ASP A 180 12.45 -1.82 16.62
N ASP A 181 12.85 -2.38 15.47
CA ASP A 181 14.20 -2.22 14.92
C ASP A 181 14.45 -0.79 14.42
N TYR A 182 13.44 -0.17 13.79
CA TYR A 182 13.51 1.23 13.34
C TYR A 182 13.67 2.20 14.51
N LEU A 183 12.84 2.06 15.54
CA LEU A 183 12.88 2.88 16.76
C LEU A 183 14.23 2.73 17.46
N ARG A 184 14.75 1.50 17.59
CA ARG A 184 16.08 1.24 18.17
C ARG A 184 17.19 1.93 17.38
N LYS A 185 17.17 1.82 16.05
CA LYS A 185 18.16 2.47 15.17
C LYS A 185 18.15 3.99 15.32
N LYS A 186 16.95 4.56 15.44
CA LYS A 186 16.74 6.00 15.58
C LYS A 186 16.82 6.51 17.01
N LYS A 187 17.04 5.62 18.00
CA LYS A 187 17.10 5.92 19.43
C LYS A 187 15.81 6.55 19.96
N PHE A 188 14.66 6.05 19.51
CA PHE A 188 13.35 6.35 20.06
C PHE A 188 12.88 5.27 21.02
N GLU A 189 12.14 5.68 22.04
CA GLU A 189 11.39 4.77 22.89
C GLU A 189 9.99 4.57 22.33
N PHE A 190 9.52 3.33 22.29
CA PHE A 190 8.17 3.01 21.86
C PHE A 190 7.12 3.70 22.75
N PHE A 191 7.40 3.84 24.05
CA PHE A 191 6.49 4.43 25.04
C PHE A 191 6.61 5.95 25.18
N ASP A 192 7.29 6.61 24.25
CA ASP A 192 7.27 8.07 24.15
C ASP A 192 5.82 8.58 24.00
N GLU A 193 5.47 9.60 24.77
CA GLU A 193 4.09 10.12 24.87
C GLU A 193 3.56 10.61 23.52
N GLU A 194 4.39 11.34 22.76
CA GLU A 194 4.00 11.89 21.46
C GLU A 194 3.80 10.77 20.43
N PHE A 195 4.69 9.77 20.44
CA PHE A 195 4.57 8.59 19.59
C PHE A 195 3.32 7.75 19.92
N GLN A 196 3.06 7.50 21.21
CA GLN A 196 1.87 6.77 21.66
C GLN A 196 0.59 7.52 21.35
N SER A 197 0.59 8.86 21.48
CA SER A 197 -0.53 9.71 21.07
C SER A 197 -0.88 9.50 19.59
N GLY A 198 0.13 9.52 18.70
CA GLY A 198 -0.07 9.23 17.27
C GLY A 198 -0.57 7.81 16.99
N TYR A 199 -0.03 6.81 17.69
CA TYR A 199 -0.47 5.42 17.58
C TYR A 199 -1.94 5.24 17.97
N GLN A 200 -2.41 5.88 19.04
CA GLN A 200 -3.81 5.80 19.46
C GLN A 200 -4.74 6.61 18.53
N ALA A 201 -4.28 7.77 18.06
CA ALA A 201 -5.04 8.56 17.09
C ALA A 201 -5.33 7.76 15.82
N GLU A 202 -4.32 7.11 15.25
CA GLU A 202 -4.49 6.26 14.07
C GLU A 202 -5.47 5.11 14.31
N LYS A 203 -5.40 4.48 15.48
CA LYS A 203 -6.32 3.40 15.85
C LYS A 203 -7.78 3.86 15.84
N GLU A 204 -8.07 5.06 16.33
CA GLU A 204 -9.42 5.62 16.28
C GLU A 204 -9.83 6.03 14.85
N ILE A 205 -8.93 6.67 14.08
CA ILE A 205 -9.17 7.00 12.66
C ILE A 205 -9.55 5.75 11.86
N VAL A 206 -8.77 4.66 12.00
CA VAL A 206 -9.04 3.39 11.32
C VAL A 206 -10.40 2.82 11.73
N LYS A 207 -10.74 2.87 13.02
CA LYS A 207 -12.02 2.37 13.53
C LYS A 207 -13.21 3.16 12.99
N GLU A 208 -13.08 4.48 12.89
CA GLU A 208 -14.08 5.36 12.29
C GLU A 208 -14.23 5.09 10.78
N ASN A 209 -13.12 5.03 10.04
CA ASN A 209 -13.11 4.75 8.61
C ASN A 209 -13.72 3.38 8.26
N LEU A 210 -13.61 2.41 9.18
CA LEU A 210 -14.20 1.09 9.05
C LEU A 210 -15.68 1.03 9.43
N ALA A 211 -16.23 2.01 10.16
CA ALA A 211 -17.56 1.90 10.79
C ALA A 211 -18.67 1.46 9.83
N HIS A 212 -18.65 1.97 8.60
CA HIS A 212 -19.63 1.64 7.55
C HIS A 212 -19.04 0.75 6.43
N LYS A 213 -17.79 0.30 6.57
CA LYS A 213 -17.07 -0.48 5.54
C LYS A 213 -16.80 -1.93 5.95
N ARG A 214 -17.09 -2.33 7.18
CA ARG A 214 -16.83 -3.69 7.72
C ARG A 214 -17.33 -4.82 6.82
N SER A 215 -18.58 -4.75 6.37
CA SER A 215 -19.17 -5.75 5.48
C SER A 215 -18.48 -5.81 4.11
N LYS A 216 -18.06 -4.65 3.60
CA LYS A 216 -17.29 -4.55 2.34
C LYS A 216 -15.91 -5.17 2.50
N LEU A 217 -15.22 -4.91 3.61
CA LEU A 217 -13.93 -5.52 3.93
C LEU A 217 -14.07 -7.04 4.01
N ALA A 218 -15.03 -7.54 4.78
CA ALA A 218 -15.28 -8.98 4.90
C ALA A 218 -15.58 -9.65 3.55
N ARG A 219 -16.35 -8.98 2.68
CA ARG A 219 -16.59 -9.45 1.31
C ARG A 219 -15.30 -9.56 0.50
N ILE A 220 -14.41 -8.57 0.58
CA ILE A 220 -13.09 -8.60 -0.08
C ILE A 220 -12.27 -9.78 0.43
N ILE A 221 -12.20 -10.00 1.75
CA ILE A 221 -11.47 -11.13 2.34
C ILE A 221 -12.02 -12.47 1.82
N ARG A 222 -13.35 -12.62 1.73
CA ARG A 222 -13.98 -13.83 1.15
C ARG A 222 -13.61 -14.02 -0.31
N LEU A 223 -13.63 -12.94 -1.12
CA LEU A 223 -13.23 -13.01 -2.52
C LEU A 223 -11.77 -13.44 -2.67
N ILE A 224 -10.88 -12.88 -1.86
CA ILE A 224 -9.46 -13.27 -1.81
C ILE A 224 -9.30 -14.76 -1.50
N LYS A 225 -10.08 -15.31 -0.55
CA LYS A 225 -10.04 -16.75 -0.21
C LYS A 225 -10.31 -17.67 -1.40
N THR A 226 -11.06 -17.19 -2.40
CA THR A 226 -11.40 -17.95 -3.61
C THR A 226 -10.38 -17.84 -4.74
N LEU A 227 -9.32 -17.05 -4.57
CA LEU A 227 -8.26 -16.91 -5.57
C LEU A 227 -7.56 -18.24 -5.79
N GLU A 228 -7.23 -18.50 -7.05
CA GLU A 228 -6.49 -19.69 -7.45
C GLU A 228 -5.02 -19.35 -7.62
N LYS A 229 -4.14 -20.31 -7.38
CA LYS A 229 -2.71 -20.08 -7.60
C LYS A 229 -2.45 -19.81 -9.08
N ASP A 230 -1.83 -18.69 -9.39
CA ASP A 230 -1.26 -18.43 -10.71
C ASP A 230 0.12 -17.77 -10.58
N TYR A 231 1.04 -18.13 -11.48
CA TYR A 231 2.44 -17.77 -11.35
C TYR A 231 2.76 -16.31 -11.72
N VAL A 232 1.74 -15.44 -11.87
CA VAL A 232 1.91 -14.05 -12.28
C VAL A 232 1.33 -13.09 -11.24
N LEU A 233 0.08 -13.31 -10.81
CA LEU A 233 -0.67 -12.47 -9.88
C LEU A 233 -0.74 -13.09 -8.47
N VAL A 234 -0.89 -14.41 -8.37
CA VAL A 234 -1.20 -15.12 -7.11
C VAL A 234 -0.22 -16.28 -6.87
N TYR A 235 0.97 -15.98 -6.37
CA TYR A 235 2.01 -16.97 -6.07
C TYR A 235 1.87 -17.63 -4.69
N PHE A 236 0.69 -17.62 -4.07
CA PHE A 236 0.46 -18.11 -2.71
C PHE A 236 -0.82 -18.95 -2.61
N GLU A 237 -0.96 -19.70 -1.52
CA GLU A 237 -2.19 -20.43 -1.20
C GLU A 237 -3.17 -19.47 -0.52
N ALA A 238 -4.22 -19.09 -1.23
CA ALA A 238 -5.15 -18.04 -0.81
C ALA A 238 -5.88 -18.34 0.51
N ASP A 239 -6.34 -19.58 0.68
CA ASP A 239 -6.97 -20.06 1.91
C ASP A 239 -6.03 -19.91 3.13
N LYS A 240 -4.79 -20.40 3.01
CA LYS A 240 -3.78 -20.25 4.06
C LYS A 240 -3.44 -18.79 4.34
N PHE A 241 -3.39 -17.95 3.31
CA PHE A 241 -3.15 -16.52 3.48
C PHE A 241 -4.27 -15.85 4.29
N VAL A 242 -5.53 -16.09 3.93
CA VAL A 242 -6.69 -15.50 4.62
C VAL A 242 -6.77 -15.94 6.07
N ASN A 243 -6.57 -17.24 6.36
CA ASN A 243 -6.57 -17.74 7.74
C ASN A 243 -5.46 -17.06 8.56
N ARG A 244 -4.25 -16.92 8.01
CA ARG A 244 -3.14 -16.22 8.68
C ARG A 244 -3.41 -14.73 8.88
N LEU A 245 -4.09 -14.09 7.94
CA LEU A 245 -4.46 -12.68 8.05
C LEU A 245 -5.44 -12.46 9.21
N ILE A 246 -6.47 -13.31 9.29
CA ILE A 246 -7.46 -13.30 10.37
C ILE A 246 -6.78 -13.57 11.72
N ASP A 247 -5.89 -14.57 11.78
CA ASP A 247 -5.11 -14.89 12.98
C ASP A 247 -4.26 -13.70 13.44
N HIS A 248 -3.55 -13.06 12.51
CA HIS A 248 -2.73 -11.88 12.80
C HIS A 248 -3.59 -10.74 13.35
N TRP A 249 -4.67 -10.39 12.65
CA TRP A 249 -5.61 -9.34 13.06
C TRP A 249 -6.29 -9.62 14.40
N SER A 250 -6.59 -10.89 14.69
CA SER A 250 -7.10 -11.31 16.00
C SER A 250 -6.05 -11.12 17.09
N LYS A 251 -4.82 -11.62 16.88
CA LYS A 251 -3.70 -11.54 17.84
C LYS A 251 -3.35 -10.10 18.21
N ILE A 252 -3.40 -9.17 17.26
CA ILE A 252 -3.12 -7.75 17.53
C ILE A 252 -4.31 -6.98 18.11
N GLY A 253 -5.47 -7.64 18.30
CA GLY A 253 -6.69 -7.04 18.83
C GLY A 253 -7.54 -6.27 17.80
N PHE A 254 -7.07 -6.16 16.55
CA PHE A 254 -7.69 -5.33 15.51
C PHE A 254 -9.15 -5.73 15.23
N LEU A 255 -9.45 -7.02 15.09
CA LEU A 255 -10.83 -7.48 14.81
C LEU A 255 -11.81 -7.05 15.91
N LYS A 256 -11.42 -7.23 17.17
CA LYS A 256 -12.22 -6.87 18.35
C LYS A 256 -12.40 -5.36 18.45
N GLU A 257 -11.31 -4.60 18.32
CA GLU A 257 -11.28 -3.14 18.42
C GLU A 257 -12.13 -2.47 17.32
N ALA A 258 -11.97 -2.94 16.08
CA ALA A 258 -12.72 -2.44 14.94
C ALA A 258 -14.13 -3.03 14.82
N LYS A 259 -14.53 -3.95 15.71
CA LYS A 259 -15.83 -4.68 15.70
C LYS A 259 -16.10 -5.43 14.39
N ILE A 260 -15.08 -6.09 13.84
CA ILE A 260 -15.18 -6.89 12.61
C ILE A 260 -15.45 -8.35 12.98
N THR A 261 -16.73 -8.70 13.16
CA THR A 261 -17.14 -10.09 13.47
C THR A 261 -17.36 -10.93 12.22
N GLN A 262 -17.58 -10.29 11.05
CA GLN A 262 -17.92 -11.00 9.81
C GLN A 262 -16.74 -11.76 9.20
N CYS A 263 -15.51 -11.48 9.64
CA CYS A 263 -14.31 -12.16 9.18
C CYS A 263 -13.94 -13.40 10.01
N GLU A 264 -14.47 -13.54 11.23
CA GLU A 264 -14.13 -14.63 12.16
C GLU A 264 -14.69 -15.99 11.71
N TRP A 265 -15.66 -15.99 10.78
CA TRP A 265 -16.36 -17.16 10.27
C TRP A 265 -15.99 -17.51 8.82
N ILE A 266 -14.89 -16.94 8.30
CA ILE A 266 -14.48 -17.09 6.88
C ILE A 266 -13.71 -18.38 6.65
#